data_AF-A0A9D0HFG9-F1
#
_entry.id   AF-A0A9D0HFG9-F1
#
_cell.length_a   1.000
_cell.length_b   1.000
_cell.length_c   1.000
_cell.angle_alpha   90.00
_cell.angle_beta   90.00
_cell.angle_gamma   90.00
#
_symmetry.space_group_name_H-M   'P 1'
#
loop_
_entity.id
_entity.type
_entity.pdbx_description
1 polymer ?
#
loop_
_entity_poly.entity_id
_entity_poly.type
_entity_poly.pdbx_seq_one_letter_code
_entity_poly.pdbx_strand_id
1 'polypeptide(L)'
;MSLVSRKVPTAIAVSELAGALEHPNEVVFRLPLAGWPQATFRGSYMLDAGGLWVGGEEVLTVHSSAQLKEGVSATLAGGRVLCLRTVAAQNGLELSLEVDGQAAPRQARLRAPTSRSAWIHGWIGLAASAAGFAAGYLYLQKAQQLESAWALKMGYHTAGWHALLTVTLLPASVWGQRPGIRGVQVVAVIFLFIHMGIALANGVWPDAGSTNDRWIAALNALSGVFFLASVVYGQRAYKDMDPSYALPPSRRTEGQPCHPKK
;
A
#
# COMPACT_ATOMS: atom_id res chain seq x y z
N MET A 1 -43.64 4.48 -29.65
CA MET A 1 -42.40 4.66 -28.86
C MET A 1 -42.40 3.62 -27.75
N SER A 2 -41.52 2.63 -27.85
CA SER A 2 -41.48 1.42 -27.01
C SER A 2 -40.64 1.66 -25.75
N LEU A 3 -41.24 1.45 -24.57
CA LEU A 3 -40.55 1.44 -23.29
C LEU A 3 -39.77 0.12 -23.16
N VAL A 4 -38.44 0.20 -23.27
CA VAL A 4 -37.55 -0.95 -23.05
C VAL A 4 -37.47 -1.22 -21.55
N SER A 5 -38.22 -2.23 -21.11
CA SER A 5 -38.09 -2.87 -19.80
C SER A 5 -36.73 -3.57 -19.71
N ARG A 6 -35.79 -3.00 -18.95
CA ARG A 6 -34.58 -3.72 -18.52
C ARG A 6 -34.91 -4.49 -17.25
N LYS A 7 -35.14 -5.80 -17.39
CA LYS A 7 -34.97 -6.77 -16.31
C LYS A 7 -33.52 -6.71 -15.84
N VAL A 8 -33.29 -6.35 -14.58
CA VAL A 8 -32.01 -6.57 -13.90
C VAL A 8 -32.15 -7.89 -13.12
N PRO A 9 -31.22 -8.85 -13.29
CA PRO A 9 -31.36 -10.19 -12.75
C PRO A 9 -31.12 -10.25 -11.23
N THR A 10 -32.04 -11.00 -10.63
CA THR A 10 -32.06 -11.79 -9.40
C THR A 10 -30.71 -12.10 -8.73
N ALA A 11 -30.68 -11.82 -7.42
CA ALA A 11 -29.95 -12.52 -6.36
C ALA A 11 -28.46 -12.81 -6.60
N ILE A 12 -27.62 -11.82 -6.30
CA ILE A 12 -26.32 -12.11 -5.67
C ILE A 12 -26.66 -12.60 -4.27
N ALA A 13 -26.22 -13.82 -3.96
CA ALA A 13 -26.52 -14.55 -2.75
C ALA A 13 -26.27 -13.69 -1.51
N VAL A 14 -27.35 -13.37 -0.79
CA VAL A 14 -27.34 -12.69 0.51
C VAL A 14 -26.49 -13.47 1.54
N SER A 15 -26.17 -14.75 1.30
CA SER A 15 -25.27 -15.54 2.15
C SER A 15 -23.79 -15.14 2.05
N GLU A 16 -23.32 -14.61 0.91
CA GLU A 16 -21.92 -14.13 0.80
C GLU A 16 -21.74 -12.78 1.53
N LEU A 17 -22.79 -11.97 1.60
CA LEU A 17 -22.81 -10.74 2.42
C LEU A 17 -23.03 -11.02 3.92
N ALA A 18 -23.72 -12.11 4.27
CA ALA A 18 -23.89 -12.52 5.67
C ALA A 18 -22.56 -12.96 6.31
N GLY A 19 -21.70 -13.67 5.57
CA GLY A 19 -20.37 -14.06 6.06
C GLY A 19 -19.40 -12.89 6.29
N ALA A 20 -19.63 -11.74 5.66
CA ALA A 20 -18.84 -10.53 5.86
C ALA A 20 -19.25 -9.71 7.10
N LEU A 21 -20.39 -10.03 7.72
CA LEU A 21 -20.93 -9.31 8.89
C LEU A 21 -20.70 -10.02 10.23
N GLU A 22 -20.27 -11.29 10.24
CA GLU A 22 -20.16 -12.05 11.49
C GLU A 22 -18.89 -11.73 12.30
N HIS A 23 -17.87 -11.10 11.70
CA HIS A 23 -16.63 -10.74 12.40
C HIS A 23 -16.08 -9.37 11.96
N PRO A 24 -16.60 -8.25 12.50
CA PRO A 24 -16.22 -6.90 12.07
C PRO A 24 -14.74 -6.56 12.36
N ASN A 25 -14.07 -7.33 13.23
CA ASN A 25 -12.66 -7.13 13.55
C ASN A 25 -11.83 -8.38 13.23
N GLU A 26 -10.95 -8.23 12.24
CA GLU A 26 -9.88 -9.19 11.95
C GLU A 26 -8.53 -8.62 12.40
N VAL A 27 -7.81 -9.36 13.26
CA VAL A 27 -6.46 -9.00 13.70
C VAL A 27 -5.49 -10.12 13.32
N VAL A 28 -4.53 -9.78 12.48
CA VAL A 28 -3.56 -10.73 11.94
C VAL A 28 -2.23 -10.64 12.68
N PHE A 29 -1.70 -11.79 13.10
CA PHE A 29 -0.43 -11.98 13.78
C PHE A 29 0.50 -12.87 12.96
N ARG A 30 1.82 -12.70 13.16
CA ARG A 30 2.87 -13.59 12.65
C ARG A 30 3.45 -14.39 13.80
N LEU A 31 3.24 -15.71 13.80
CA LEU A 31 3.71 -16.56 14.89
C LEU A 31 5.23 -16.73 14.81
N PRO A 32 5.97 -16.65 15.93
CA PRO A 32 7.42 -16.88 16.00
C PRO A 32 7.76 -18.38 15.90
N LEU A 33 7.24 -19.01 14.85
CA LEU A 33 7.48 -20.39 14.46
C LEU A 33 8.24 -20.41 13.13
N ALA A 34 8.80 -21.55 12.77
CA ALA A 34 9.48 -21.72 11.48
C ALA A 34 8.54 -21.31 10.32
N GLY A 35 9.02 -20.41 9.45
CA GLY A 35 8.24 -19.89 8.32
C GLY A 35 7.27 -18.75 8.67
N TRP A 36 7.23 -18.28 9.92
CA TRP A 36 6.35 -17.18 10.36
C TRP A 36 4.88 -17.32 9.92
N PRO A 37 4.24 -18.46 10.25
CA PRO A 37 2.87 -18.72 9.84
C PRO A 37 1.93 -17.66 10.40
N GLN A 38 0.85 -17.42 9.67
CA GLN A 38 -0.14 -16.43 10.02
C GLN A 38 -1.13 -17.02 11.04
N ALA A 39 -1.47 -16.22 12.05
CA ALA A 39 -2.61 -16.46 12.91
C ALA A 39 -3.59 -15.28 12.77
N THR A 40 -4.87 -15.57 12.65
CA THR A 40 -5.91 -14.57 12.46
C THR A 40 -6.90 -14.66 13.60
N PHE A 41 -7.01 -13.61 14.40
CA PHE A 41 -8.12 -13.48 15.34
C PHE A 41 -9.31 -12.83 14.63
N ARG A 42 -10.49 -13.43 14.76
CA ARG A 42 -11.75 -12.86 14.27
C ARG A 42 -12.72 -12.76 15.44
N GLY A 43 -13.29 -11.57 15.65
CA GLY A 43 -14.19 -11.35 16.76
C GLY A 43 -14.98 -10.07 16.63
N SER A 44 -15.74 -9.76 17.68
CA SER A 44 -16.51 -8.53 17.76
C SER A 44 -15.61 -7.31 18.00
N TYR A 45 -16.17 -6.12 17.76
CA TYR A 45 -15.46 -4.87 18.05
C TYR A 45 -15.13 -4.70 19.53
N MET A 46 -16.04 -5.15 20.40
CA MET A 46 -15.93 -5.03 21.85
C MET A 46 -15.03 -6.11 22.46
N LEU A 47 -14.51 -7.04 21.64
CA LEU A 47 -13.72 -8.19 22.08
C LEU A 47 -14.47 -9.03 23.12
N ASP A 48 -15.79 -9.13 22.99
CA ASP A 48 -16.64 -9.92 23.88
C ASP A 48 -16.74 -11.39 23.46
N ALA A 49 -16.46 -11.72 22.20
CA ALA A 49 -16.33 -13.07 21.70
C ALA A 49 -15.45 -13.08 20.43
N GLY A 50 -14.90 -14.25 20.11
CA GLY A 50 -14.15 -14.45 18.88
C GLY A 50 -13.44 -15.80 18.83
N GLY A 51 -12.64 -16.00 17.80
CA GLY A 51 -11.78 -17.16 17.65
C GLY A 51 -10.41 -16.79 17.11
N LEU A 52 -9.47 -17.70 17.24
CA LEU A 52 -8.14 -17.61 16.63
C LEU A 52 -7.97 -18.77 15.66
N TRP A 53 -7.64 -18.43 14.41
CA TRP A 53 -7.37 -19.39 13.36
C TRP A 53 -5.88 -19.44 13.02
N VAL A 54 -5.34 -20.63 12.85
CA VAL A 54 -3.95 -20.87 12.38
C VAL A 54 -4.01 -21.89 11.26
N GLY A 55 -3.47 -21.53 10.08
CA GLY A 55 -3.52 -22.44 8.93
C GLY A 55 -4.92 -22.78 8.42
N GLY A 56 -5.94 -21.98 8.76
CA GLY A 56 -7.34 -22.21 8.40
C GLY A 56 -8.14 -23.00 9.43
N GLU A 57 -7.50 -23.55 10.46
CA GLU A 57 -8.16 -24.27 11.56
C GLU A 57 -8.36 -23.34 12.75
N GLU A 58 -9.53 -23.40 13.38
CA GLU A 58 -9.79 -22.71 14.63
C GLU A 58 -9.07 -23.43 15.76
N VAL A 59 -8.11 -22.76 16.39
CA VAL A 59 -7.28 -23.34 17.45
C VAL A 59 -7.68 -22.88 18.84
N LEU A 60 -8.47 -21.81 18.94
CA LEU A 60 -8.89 -21.23 20.20
C LEU A 60 -10.18 -20.44 20.01
N THR A 61 -11.16 -20.68 20.88
CA THR A 61 -12.41 -19.91 20.94
C THR A 61 -12.44 -19.08 22.22
N VAL A 62 -12.95 -17.85 22.10
CA VAL A 62 -13.11 -16.87 23.18
C VAL A 62 -14.61 -16.58 23.33
N HIS A 63 -15.12 -16.75 24.54
CA HIS A 63 -16.54 -16.55 24.85
C HIS A 63 -16.83 -15.28 25.63
N SER A 64 -15.81 -14.59 26.15
CA SER A 64 -15.99 -13.33 26.90
C SER A 64 -14.76 -12.43 26.84
N SER A 65 -14.98 -11.13 27.05
CA SER A 65 -13.88 -10.16 27.24
C SER A 65 -13.10 -10.41 28.53
N ALA A 66 -13.71 -11.04 29.55
CA ALA A 66 -13.04 -11.44 30.78
C ALA A 66 -11.98 -12.51 30.51
N GLN A 67 -12.30 -13.51 29.68
CA GLN A 67 -11.35 -14.54 29.25
C GLN A 67 -10.13 -13.94 28.54
N LEU A 68 -10.33 -12.94 27.67
CA LEU A 68 -9.21 -12.25 27.04
C LEU A 68 -8.38 -11.42 28.03
N LYS A 69 -8.98 -10.82 29.05
CA LYS A 69 -8.22 -10.10 30.08
C LYS A 69 -7.36 -11.04 30.93
N GLU A 70 -7.88 -12.22 31.25
CA GLU A 70 -7.17 -13.26 32.01
C GLU A 70 -6.11 -13.96 31.16
N GLY A 71 -6.38 -14.12 29.86
CA GLY A 71 -5.56 -14.82 28.90
C GLY A 71 -6.12 -16.21 28.60
N VAL A 72 -6.40 -16.47 27.33
CA VAL A 72 -6.87 -17.77 26.85
C VAL A 72 -5.71 -18.48 26.18
N SER A 73 -5.53 -19.76 26.51
CA SER A 73 -4.42 -20.56 25.98
C SER A 73 -4.91 -21.77 25.20
N ALA A 74 -4.16 -22.17 24.19
CA ALA A 74 -4.39 -23.36 23.39
C ALA A 74 -3.06 -24.03 23.06
N THR A 75 -3.09 -25.33 22.75
CA THR A 75 -1.88 -26.07 22.34
C THR A 75 -1.98 -26.37 20.85
N LEU A 76 -0.97 -25.92 20.09
CA LEU A 76 -0.83 -26.23 18.67
C LEU A 76 -0.35 -27.67 18.45
N ALA A 77 -0.55 -28.17 17.22
CA ALA A 77 0.12 -29.36 16.74
C ALA A 77 1.65 -29.22 16.93
N GLY A 78 2.26 -30.15 17.68
CA GLY A 78 3.66 -30.08 18.09
C GLY A 78 3.90 -29.57 19.53
N GLY A 79 2.85 -29.39 20.33
CA GLY A 79 2.95 -29.14 21.77
C GLY A 79 3.31 -27.70 22.16
N ARG A 80 3.28 -26.77 21.19
CA ARG A 80 3.56 -25.34 21.41
C ARG A 80 2.33 -24.66 22.01
N VAL A 81 2.51 -23.82 23.02
CA VAL A 81 1.42 -23.16 23.72
C VAL A 81 1.20 -21.77 23.16
N LEU A 82 0.00 -21.49 22.67
CA LEU A 82 -0.49 -20.17 22.34
C LEU A 82 -1.12 -19.53 23.56
N CYS A 83 -0.92 -18.23 23.74
CA CYS A 83 -1.65 -17.42 24.72
C CYS A 83 -2.14 -16.13 24.07
N LEU A 84 -3.45 -15.95 24.03
CA LEU A 84 -4.12 -14.76 23.52
C LEU A 84 -4.71 -13.97 24.69
N ARG A 85 -4.39 -12.69 24.79
CA ARG A 85 -4.89 -11.81 25.86
C ARG A 85 -5.07 -10.37 25.41
N THR A 86 -5.80 -9.56 26.16
CA THR A 86 -5.77 -8.10 26.00
C THR A 86 -4.76 -7.45 26.95
N VAL A 87 -3.98 -6.51 26.45
CA VAL A 87 -3.02 -5.69 27.21
C VAL A 87 -3.39 -4.22 27.10
N ALA A 88 -3.06 -3.42 28.11
CA ALA A 88 -3.22 -1.98 28.06
C ALA A 88 -2.23 -1.37 27.06
N ALA A 89 -2.74 -0.53 26.15
CA ALA A 89 -1.99 0.24 25.19
C ALA A 89 -2.35 1.73 25.32
N GLN A 90 -1.57 2.61 24.69
CA GLN A 90 -1.77 4.06 24.76
C GLN A 90 -3.18 4.53 24.35
N ASN A 91 -3.82 3.79 23.43
CA ASN A 91 -5.14 4.13 22.88
C ASN A 91 -6.25 3.15 23.31
N GLY A 92 -6.08 2.44 24.43
CA GLY A 92 -7.08 1.51 24.97
C GLY A 92 -6.56 0.08 25.12
N LEU A 93 -7.46 -0.91 25.00
CA LEU A 93 -7.10 -2.32 25.11
C LEU A 93 -6.68 -2.87 23.75
N GLU A 94 -5.65 -3.72 23.76
CA GLU A 94 -5.09 -4.32 22.55
C GLU A 94 -4.89 -5.83 22.73
N LEU A 95 -5.27 -6.64 21.75
CA LEU A 95 -4.91 -8.07 21.73
C LEU A 95 -3.39 -8.29 21.57
N SER A 96 -2.80 -9.05 22.48
CA SER A 96 -1.47 -9.62 22.41
C SER A 96 -1.58 -11.13 22.21
N LEU A 97 -0.75 -11.68 21.33
CA LEU A 97 -0.63 -13.12 21.11
C LEU A 97 0.82 -13.53 21.39
N GLU A 98 0.99 -14.62 22.12
CA GLU A 98 2.28 -15.19 22.47
C GLU A 98 2.32 -16.68 22.12
N VAL A 99 3.51 -17.18 21.77
CA VAL A 99 3.78 -18.60 21.52
C VAL A 99 4.97 -19.02 22.37
N ASP A 100 4.76 -19.93 23.32
CA ASP A 100 5.77 -20.34 24.30
C ASP A 100 6.47 -19.14 24.98
N GLY A 101 5.67 -18.14 25.37
CA GLY A 101 6.14 -16.91 26.01
C GLY A 101 6.80 -15.90 25.06
N GLN A 102 6.81 -16.15 23.75
CA GLN A 102 7.33 -15.21 22.76
C GLN A 102 6.22 -14.42 22.07
N ALA A 103 6.33 -13.10 22.06
CA ALA A 103 5.36 -12.24 21.41
C ALA A 103 5.29 -12.49 19.90
N ALA A 104 4.08 -12.75 19.40
CA ALA A 104 3.76 -12.78 17.98
C ALA A 104 3.44 -11.36 17.50
N PRO A 105 4.26 -10.74 16.63
CA PRO A 105 4.00 -9.40 16.15
C PRO A 105 2.72 -9.34 15.29
N ARG A 106 1.96 -8.26 15.49
CA ARG A 106 0.81 -7.92 14.65
C ARG A 106 1.28 -7.52 13.26
N GLN A 107 0.71 -8.13 12.23
CA GLN A 107 1.08 -7.87 10.84
C GLN A 107 0.87 -6.40 10.45
N ALA A 108 -0.20 -5.77 10.94
CA ALA A 108 -0.50 -4.36 10.67
C ALA A 108 0.56 -3.38 11.21
N ARG A 109 1.37 -3.80 12.19
CA ARG A 109 2.45 -2.99 12.78
C ARG A 109 3.81 -3.23 12.12
N LEU A 110 3.93 -4.30 11.32
CA LEU A 110 5.16 -4.57 10.61
C LEU A 110 5.37 -3.51 9.54
N ARG A 111 6.55 -2.89 9.56
CA ARG A 111 7.01 -1.98 8.53
C ARG A 111 8.28 -2.54 7.95
N ALA A 112 8.34 -2.66 6.64
CA ALA A 112 9.58 -3.02 5.99
C ALA A 112 10.61 -1.93 6.27
N PRO A 113 11.88 -2.30 6.57
CA PRO A 113 12.96 -1.32 6.58
C PRO A 113 13.03 -0.64 5.21
N THR A 114 13.33 0.66 5.21
CA THR A 114 13.47 1.40 3.95
C THR A 114 14.57 0.76 3.09
N SER A 115 14.19 0.30 1.90
CA SER A 115 15.11 -0.40 0.99
C SER A 115 15.84 0.56 0.05
N ARG A 116 17.03 0.16 -0.42
CA ARG A 116 17.77 0.89 -1.48
C ARG A 116 16.93 1.00 -2.75
N SER A 117 16.14 -0.03 -3.08
CA SER A 117 15.22 -0.02 -4.21
C SER A 117 14.10 1.00 -4.06
N ALA A 118 13.57 1.24 -2.86
CA ALA A 118 12.56 2.27 -2.65
C ALA A 118 13.12 3.69 -2.91
N TRP A 119 14.38 3.93 -2.55
CA TRP A 119 15.09 5.16 -2.89
C TRP A 119 15.31 5.32 -4.39
N ILE A 120 15.85 4.29 -5.06
CA ILE A 120 16.08 4.34 -6.52
C ILE A 120 14.76 4.59 -7.25
N HIS A 121 13.69 3.91 -6.86
CA HIS A 121 12.36 4.13 -7.42
C HIS A 121 11.88 5.57 -7.25
N GLY A 122 12.07 6.16 -6.06
CA GLY A 122 11.74 7.55 -5.79
C GLY A 122 12.57 8.53 -6.64
N TRP A 123 13.88 8.27 -6.81
CA TRP A 123 14.76 9.09 -7.66
C TRP A 123 14.39 9.02 -9.14
N ILE A 124 13.96 7.85 -9.64
CA ILE A 124 13.45 7.71 -11.01
C ILE A 124 12.20 8.57 -11.20
N GLY A 125 11.24 8.52 -10.27
CA GLY A 125 10.04 9.36 -10.31
C GLY A 125 10.36 10.85 -10.23
N LEU A 126 11.36 11.24 -9.44
CA LEU A 126 11.83 12.61 -9.36
C LEU A 126 12.46 13.08 -10.69
N ALA A 127 13.28 12.24 -11.33
CA ALA A 127 13.87 12.55 -12.63
C ALA A 127 12.78 12.73 -13.71
N ALA A 128 11.74 11.89 -13.68
CA ALA A 128 10.56 12.06 -14.54
C ALA A 128 9.91 13.43 -14.33
N SER A 129 9.69 13.81 -13.07
CA SER A 129 9.08 15.09 -12.73
C SER A 129 9.95 16.29 -13.10
N ALA A 130 11.27 16.21 -12.91
CA ALA A 130 12.21 17.26 -13.27
C ALA A 130 12.23 17.52 -14.79
N ALA A 131 12.24 16.45 -15.60
CA ALA A 131 12.15 16.57 -17.05
C ALA A 131 10.82 17.21 -17.50
N GLY A 132 9.69 16.81 -16.88
CA GLY A 132 8.39 17.39 -17.15
C GLY A 132 8.28 18.86 -16.70
N PHE A 133 8.89 19.22 -15.58
CA PHE A 133 8.97 20.62 -15.12
C PHE A 133 9.77 21.49 -16.10
N ALA A 134 10.91 21.00 -16.59
CA ALA A 134 11.70 21.69 -17.61
C ALA A 134 10.91 21.87 -18.93
N ALA A 135 10.13 20.86 -19.34
CA ALA A 135 9.22 21.00 -20.48
C ALA A 135 8.13 22.05 -20.21
N GLY A 136 7.56 22.07 -19.00
CA GLY A 136 6.59 23.08 -18.57
C GLY A 136 7.12 24.51 -18.62
N TYR A 137 8.41 24.70 -18.31
CA TYR A 137 9.08 26.00 -18.45
C TYR A 137 9.15 26.47 -19.91
N LEU A 138 9.54 25.60 -20.84
CA LEU A 138 9.54 25.91 -22.28
C LEU A 138 8.12 26.19 -22.81
N TYR A 139 7.13 25.46 -22.28
CA TYR A 139 5.72 25.72 -22.58
C TYR A 139 5.27 27.10 -22.13
N LEU A 140 5.68 27.54 -20.94
CA LEU A 140 5.39 28.89 -20.45
C LEU A 140 6.01 29.96 -21.35
N GLN A 141 7.26 29.79 -21.76
CA GLN A 141 7.91 30.70 -22.71
C GLN A 141 7.16 30.78 -24.04
N LYS A 142 6.78 29.62 -24.61
CA LYS A 142 5.99 29.55 -25.84
C LYS A 142 4.62 30.21 -25.68
N ALA A 143 3.95 29.98 -24.55
CA ALA A 143 2.65 30.57 -24.26
C ALA A 143 2.69 32.09 -24.15
N GLN A 144 3.77 32.65 -23.59
CA GLN A 144 4.03 34.09 -23.57
C GLN A 144 4.21 34.65 -24.98
N GLN A 145 5.00 33.97 -25.83
CA GLN A 145 5.23 34.38 -27.22
C GLN A 145 3.96 34.37 -28.07
N LEU A 146 3.04 33.43 -27.79
CA LEU A 146 1.75 33.32 -28.47
C LEU A 146 0.68 34.26 -27.89
N GLU A 147 1.01 35.02 -26.84
CA GLU A 147 0.07 35.89 -26.10
C GLU A 147 -1.25 35.19 -25.71
N SER A 148 -1.20 33.88 -25.49
CA SER A 148 -2.38 33.06 -25.22
C SER A 148 -2.60 32.89 -23.72
N ALA A 149 -3.62 33.57 -23.20
CA ALA A 149 -4.02 33.47 -21.79
C ALA A 149 -4.36 32.03 -21.37
N TRP A 150 -4.97 31.24 -22.27
CA TRP A 150 -5.27 29.84 -22.01
C TRP A 150 -3.99 29.00 -21.93
N ALA A 151 -3.05 29.18 -22.87
CA ALA A 151 -1.79 28.45 -22.87
C ALA A 151 -0.95 28.77 -21.63
N LEU A 152 -0.95 30.03 -21.18
CA LEU A 152 -0.28 30.45 -19.95
C LEU A 152 -0.86 29.74 -18.72
N LYS A 153 -2.20 29.68 -18.61
CA LYS A 153 -2.88 28.96 -17.53
C LYS A 153 -2.51 27.48 -17.52
N MET A 154 -2.48 26.83 -18.68
CA MET A 154 -2.09 25.43 -18.80
C MET A 154 -0.61 25.20 -18.48
N GLY A 155 0.28 26.14 -18.84
CA GLY A 155 1.69 26.11 -18.47
C GLY A 155 1.90 26.14 -16.95
N TYR A 156 1.23 27.07 -16.26
CA TYR A 156 1.28 27.14 -14.78
C TYR A 156 0.69 25.89 -14.13
N HIS A 157 -0.43 25.38 -14.67
CA HIS A 157 -1.04 24.14 -14.19
C HIS A 157 -0.08 22.94 -14.29
N THR A 158 0.62 22.81 -15.41
CA THR A 158 1.60 21.75 -15.66
C THR A 158 2.79 21.86 -14.71
N ALA A 159 3.35 23.06 -14.54
CA ALA A 159 4.44 23.31 -13.59
C ALA A 159 4.02 23.00 -12.14
N GLY A 160 2.79 23.37 -11.76
CA GLY A 160 2.21 23.07 -10.46
C GLY A 160 2.06 21.56 -10.20
N TRP A 161 1.59 20.79 -11.19
CA TRP A 161 1.55 19.32 -11.08
C TRP A 161 2.93 18.73 -10.87
N HIS A 162 3.94 19.16 -11.61
CA HIS A 162 5.30 18.66 -11.44
C HIS A 162 5.94 19.04 -10.11
N ALA A 163 5.65 20.24 -9.58
CA ALA A 163 6.06 20.61 -8.23
C ALA A 163 5.40 19.68 -7.18
N LEU A 164 4.09 19.41 -7.32
CA LEU A 164 3.36 18.49 -6.45
C LEU A 164 3.91 17.06 -6.53
N LEU A 165 4.15 16.54 -7.74
CA LEU A 165 4.72 15.21 -7.95
C LEU A 165 6.11 15.09 -7.31
N THR A 166 6.95 16.12 -7.45
CA THR A 166 8.27 16.15 -6.84
C THR A 166 8.21 15.99 -5.31
N VAL A 167 7.29 16.68 -4.64
CA VAL A 167 7.15 16.61 -3.18
C VAL A 167 6.33 15.41 -2.69
N THR A 168 5.68 14.66 -3.57
CA THR A 168 4.81 13.52 -3.18
C THR A 168 5.36 12.16 -3.59
N LEU A 169 5.94 12.00 -4.77
CA LEU A 169 6.39 10.70 -5.29
C LEU A 169 7.57 10.13 -4.49
N LEU A 170 8.55 10.97 -4.15
CA LEU A 170 9.70 10.52 -3.37
C LEU A 170 9.26 10.06 -1.97
N PRO A 171 8.47 10.85 -1.19
CA PRO A 171 8.03 10.38 0.12
C PRO A 171 7.12 9.16 0.07
N ALA A 172 6.21 9.09 -0.90
CA ALA A 172 5.35 7.93 -1.10
C ALA A 172 6.17 6.67 -1.39
N SER A 173 7.22 6.78 -2.21
CA SER A 173 8.10 5.64 -2.52
C SER A 173 8.90 5.17 -1.30
N VAL A 174 9.52 6.10 -0.57
CA VAL A 174 10.49 5.78 0.49
C VAL A 174 9.82 5.39 1.81
N TRP A 175 8.77 6.11 2.20
CA TRP A 175 8.11 5.95 3.51
C TRP A 175 6.70 5.39 3.42
N GLY A 176 6.05 5.48 2.25
CA GLY A 176 4.69 4.98 2.05
C GLY A 176 4.54 3.46 2.01
N GLN A 177 5.62 2.70 2.19
CA GLN A 177 5.64 1.23 2.16
C GLN A 177 5.11 0.69 0.82
N ARG A 178 4.71 -0.59 0.79
CA ARG A 178 4.07 -1.21 -0.39
C ARG A 178 2.91 -0.41 -0.98
N PRO A 179 1.97 0.15 -0.18
CA PRO A 179 0.91 0.99 -0.72
C PRO A 179 1.44 2.23 -1.43
N GLY A 180 2.45 2.89 -0.86
CA GLY A 180 3.10 4.05 -1.46
C GLY A 180 3.79 3.73 -2.78
N ILE A 181 4.53 2.61 -2.86
CA ILE A 181 5.12 2.13 -4.12
C ILE A 181 4.03 1.91 -5.19
N ARG A 182 2.90 1.27 -4.83
CA ARG A 182 1.77 1.07 -5.75
C ARG A 182 1.15 2.39 -6.19
N GLY A 183 0.95 3.32 -5.26
CA GLY A 183 0.46 4.66 -5.57
C GLY A 183 1.33 5.37 -6.60
N VAL A 184 2.66 5.35 -6.40
CA VAL A 184 3.62 5.93 -7.35
C VAL A 184 3.54 5.24 -8.71
N GLN A 185 3.42 3.90 -8.78
CA GLN A 185 3.27 3.19 -10.05
C GLN A 185 1.99 3.59 -10.80
N VAL A 186 0.86 3.72 -10.11
CA VAL A 186 -0.41 4.16 -10.74
C VAL A 186 -0.27 5.57 -11.31
N VAL A 187 0.27 6.49 -10.51
CA VAL A 187 0.52 7.87 -10.97
C VAL A 187 1.50 7.87 -12.14
N ALA A 188 2.57 7.07 -12.10
CA ALA A 188 3.54 6.97 -13.17
C ALA A 188 2.92 6.44 -14.48
N VAL A 189 2.00 5.48 -14.44
CA VAL A 189 1.28 5.03 -15.66
C VAL A 189 0.46 6.17 -16.26
N ILE A 190 -0.27 6.93 -15.44
CA ILE A 190 -1.08 8.06 -15.91
C ILE A 190 -0.19 9.10 -16.59
N PHE A 191 0.89 9.50 -15.90
CA PHE A 191 1.80 10.52 -16.41
C PHE A 191 2.60 10.04 -17.62
N LEU A 192 2.95 8.75 -17.71
CA LEU A 192 3.53 8.17 -18.92
C LEU A 192 2.69 8.50 -20.17
N PHE A 193 1.38 8.22 -20.13
CA PHE A 193 0.51 8.47 -21.29
C PHE A 193 0.34 9.95 -21.58
N ILE A 194 0.23 10.79 -20.55
CA ILE A 194 0.17 12.25 -20.72
C ILE A 194 1.42 12.76 -21.42
N HIS A 195 2.61 12.39 -20.92
CA HIS A 195 3.89 12.84 -21.47
C HIS A 195 4.14 12.30 -22.88
N MET A 196 3.78 11.04 -23.17
CA MET A 196 3.86 10.51 -24.54
C MET A 196 2.93 11.26 -25.50
N GLY A 197 1.70 11.56 -25.09
CA GLY A 197 0.75 12.33 -25.90
C GLY A 197 1.28 13.73 -26.23
N ILE A 198 1.84 14.42 -25.22
CA ILE A 198 2.47 15.73 -25.42
C ILE A 198 3.70 15.62 -26.33
N ALA A 199 4.55 14.61 -26.13
CA ALA A 199 5.74 14.41 -26.95
C ALA A 199 5.37 14.22 -28.44
N LEU A 200 4.36 13.40 -28.73
CA LEU A 200 3.87 13.18 -30.09
C LEU A 200 3.26 14.45 -30.69
N ALA A 201 2.47 15.20 -29.91
CA ALA A 201 1.84 16.44 -30.36
C ALA A 201 2.87 17.53 -30.75
N ASN A 202 4.06 17.54 -30.15
CA ASN A 202 5.11 18.51 -30.47
C ASN A 202 6.23 17.95 -31.36
N GLY A 203 6.24 16.64 -31.62
CA GLY A 203 7.27 15.98 -32.42
C GLY A 203 6.82 15.57 -33.82
N VAL A 204 5.52 15.31 -34.02
CA VAL A 204 5.00 14.69 -35.25
C VAL A 204 3.87 15.52 -35.89
N TRP A 205 3.24 16.43 -35.15
CA TRP A 205 2.10 17.20 -35.68
C TRP A 205 2.56 18.20 -36.75
N PRO A 206 1.82 18.37 -37.87
CA PRO A 206 2.25 19.18 -39.02
C PRO A 206 2.71 20.62 -38.73
N ASP A 207 2.19 21.23 -37.66
CA ASP A 207 2.51 22.61 -37.26
C ASP A 207 3.67 22.71 -36.24
N ALA A 208 4.23 21.57 -35.82
CA ALA A 208 5.36 21.53 -34.90
C ALA A 208 6.67 21.75 -35.68
N GLY A 209 7.23 22.96 -35.57
CA GLY A 209 8.38 23.35 -36.38
C GLY A 209 9.45 24.15 -35.66
N SER A 210 9.14 24.72 -34.48
CA SER A 210 10.11 25.55 -33.77
C SER A 210 11.14 24.73 -32.99
N THR A 211 12.29 25.33 -32.70
CA THR A 211 13.32 24.73 -31.83
C THR A 211 12.75 24.39 -30.45
N ASN A 212 11.84 25.23 -29.92
CA ASN A 212 11.18 24.99 -28.64
C ASN A 212 10.27 23.75 -28.69
N ASP A 213 9.56 23.52 -29.80
CA ASP A 213 8.68 22.35 -29.95
C ASP A 213 9.46 21.04 -29.88
N ARG A 214 10.63 21.01 -30.53
CA ARG A 214 11.52 19.84 -30.50
C ARG A 214 12.04 19.55 -29.09
N TRP A 215 12.42 20.59 -28.35
CA TRP A 215 12.86 20.43 -26.96
C TRP A 215 11.73 20.03 -26.02
N ILE A 216 10.54 20.61 -26.20
CA ILE A 216 9.32 20.21 -25.48
C ILE A 216 9.04 18.73 -25.73
N ALA A 217 9.09 18.29 -27.00
CA ALA A 217 8.87 16.90 -27.37
C ALA A 217 9.90 15.96 -26.72
N ALA A 218 11.20 16.31 -26.81
CA ALA A 218 12.28 15.51 -26.25
C ALA A 218 12.19 15.37 -24.72
N LEU A 219 11.93 16.48 -24.01
CA LEU A 219 11.82 16.47 -22.54
C LEU A 219 10.58 15.70 -22.06
N ASN A 220 9.45 15.80 -22.78
CA ASN A 220 8.27 14.99 -22.48
C ASN A 220 8.52 13.51 -22.78
N ALA A 221 9.18 13.17 -23.88
CA ALA A 221 9.54 11.78 -24.17
C ALA A 221 10.46 11.21 -23.08
N LEU A 222 11.48 11.97 -22.66
CA LEU A 222 12.38 11.59 -21.57
C LEU A 222 11.62 11.41 -20.24
N SER A 223 10.73 12.33 -19.91
CA SER A 223 9.86 12.23 -18.72
C SER A 223 9.00 10.96 -18.77
N GLY A 224 8.38 10.67 -19.93
CA GLY A 224 7.64 9.44 -20.16
C GLY A 224 8.49 8.18 -19.95
N VAL A 225 9.70 8.14 -20.50
CA VAL A 225 10.64 7.02 -20.29
C VAL A 225 10.95 6.80 -18.82
N PHE A 226 11.18 7.87 -18.04
CA PHE A 226 11.40 7.73 -16.60
C PHE A 226 10.15 7.28 -15.85
N PHE A 227 8.95 7.73 -16.24
CA PHE A 227 7.71 7.21 -15.66
C PHE A 227 7.52 5.72 -15.97
N LEU A 228 7.80 5.27 -17.20
CA LEU A 228 7.82 3.84 -17.54
C LEU A 228 8.85 3.07 -16.69
N ALA A 229 10.06 3.61 -16.54
CA ALA A 229 11.09 3.01 -15.71
C ALA A 229 10.64 2.92 -14.25
N SER A 230 9.93 3.93 -13.72
CA SER A 230 9.33 3.88 -12.38
C SER A 230 8.29 2.76 -12.27
N VAL A 231 7.43 2.57 -13.28
CA VAL A 231 6.45 1.47 -13.28
C VAL A 231 7.15 0.10 -13.23
N VAL A 232 8.14 -0.12 -14.10
CA VAL A 232 8.86 -1.40 -14.20
C VAL A 232 9.69 -1.65 -12.93
N TYR A 233 10.52 -0.68 -12.55
CA TYR A 233 11.39 -0.80 -11.38
C TYR A 233 10.61 -0.84 -10.05
N GLY A 234 9.42 -0.23 -10.02
CA GLY A 234 8.51 -0.28 -8.88
C GLY A 234 8.12 -1.70 -8.47
N GLN A 235 8.14 -2.69 -9.38
CA GLN A 235 7.91 -4.09 -9.01
C GLN A 235 9.03 -4.64 -8.12
N ARG A 236 10.29 -4.23 -8.38
CA ARG A 236 11.42 -4.60 -7.54
C ARG A 236 11.31 -3.94 -6.16
N ALA A 237 11.05 -2.63 -6.14
CA ALA A 237 10.88 -1.89 -4.90
C ALA A 237 9.71 -2.43 -4.06
N TYR A 238 8.61 -2.83 -4.69
CA TYR A 238 7.46 -3.43 -4.01
C TYR A 238 7.81 -4.76 -3.33
N LYS A 239 8.57 -5.62 -4.02
CA LYS A 239 9.04 -6.90 -3.46
C LYS A 239 9.96 -6.66 -2.26
N ASP A 240 10.92 -5.76 -2.39
CA ASP A 240 11.93 -5.47 -1.36
C ASP A 240 11.33 -4.74 -0.15
N MET A 241 10.17 -4.11 -0.28
CA MET A 241 9.39 -3.52 0.83
C MET A 241 8.41 -4.52 1.47
N ASP A 242 8.78 -5.80 1.58
CA ASP A 242 7.97 -6.79 2.30
C ASP A 242 8.06 -6.59 3.83
N PRO A 243 6.94 -6.36 4.54
CA PRO A 243 6.95 -6.25 5.99
C PRO A 243 7.45 -7.51 6.71
N SER A 244 7.41 -8.68 6.06
CA SER A 244 7.97 -9.92 6.63
C SER A 244 9.49 -9.86 6.81
N TYR A 245 10.21 -9.01 6.05
CA TYR A 245 11.64 -8.77 6.28
C TYR A 245 11.93 -8.00 7.57
N ALA A 246 10.91 -7.46 8.25
CA ALA A 246 11.07 -6.85 9.58
C ALA A 246 11.04 -7.89 10.71
N LEU A 247 10.70 -9.14 10.42
CA LEU A 247 10.62 -10.20 11.41
C LEU A 247 12.05 -10.65 11.79
N PRO A 248 12.40 -10.70 13.09
CA PRO A 248 13.70 -11.21 13.51
C PRO A 248 13.83 -12.70 13.16
N PRO A 249 15.05 -13.27 13.15
CA PRO A 249 15.19 -14.72 13.18
C PRO A 249 14.48 -15.25 14.43
N SER A 250 13.72 -16.35 14.29
CA SER A 250 13.00 -16.96 15.41
C SER A 250 14.00 -17.38 16.50
N ARG A 251 14.19 -16.55 17.52
CA ARG A 251 14.92 -16.94 18.72
C ARG A 251 14.03 -17.90 19.50
N ARG A 252 14.58 -18.80 20.30
CA ARG A 252 13.86 -19.37 21.45
C ARG A 252 14.22 -18.50 22.64
N THR A 253 13.26 -17.81 23.22
CA THR A 253 13.42 -17.19 24.54
C THR A 253 12.43 -17.89 25.45
N GLU A 254 12.95 -18.46 26.53
CA GLU A 254 12.19 -19.01 27.64
C GLU A 254 11.45 -17.86 28.33
N GLY A 255 10.28 -17.50 27.79
CA GLY A 255 9.35 -16.57 28.42
C GLY A 255 8.47 -17.33 29.40
N GLN A 256 8.26 -16.75 30.58
CA GLN A 256 7.43 -17.32 31.62
C GLN A 256 6.00 -17.57 31.08
N PRO A 257 5.49 -18.81 31.12
CA PRO A 257 4.25 -19.18 30.45
C PRO A 257 3.04 -18.46 31.05
N CYS A 258 2.01 -18.22 30.24
CA CYS A 258 0.67 -17.92 30.72
C CYS A 258 0.23 -19.09 31.61
N HIS A 259 0.34 -18.94 32.93
CA HIS A 259 -0.19 -19.92 33.86
C HIS A 259 -1.72 -19.82 33.85
N PRO A 260 -2.45 -20.91 33.54
CA PRO A 260 -3.84 -20.97 33.93
C PRO A 260 -3.85 -20.96 35.47
N LYS A 261 -4.39 -19.90 36.07
CA LYS A 261 -4.78 -19.99 37.47
C LYS A 261 -5.90 -21.03 37.53
N LYS A 262 -5.59 -22.17 38.16
CA LYS A 262 -6.55 -23.21 38.50
C LYS A 262 -7.61 -22.67 39.45
#